data_AF-A0A2E6TEX3-F1
#
_entry.id   AF-A0A2E6TEX3-F1
#
_cell.length_a   1.000
_cell.length_b   1.000
_cell.length_c   1.000
_cell.angle_alpha   90.00
_cell.angle_beta   90.00
_cell.angle_gamma   90.00
#
_symmetry.space_group_name_H-M   'P 1'
#
loop_
_entity.id
_entity.type
_entity.pdbx_description
1 polymer ?
#
loop_
_entity_poly.entity_id
_entity_poly.type
_entity_poly.pdbx_seq_one_letter_code
_entity_poly.pdbx_strand_id
1 'polypeptide(L)'
;MDEEFLLTADQFFSQGLPTGVTFDDVTLGTQYSEVAPRLTNVETKLSESILLGIPIISADMDTVTEAEMAIGMALHGGLGLIHYNMPPEAQIKQVARVKYHVHGLIQDPITIDPDKTIGDVITLIEEKGYQFHTFPVVDERNSLVGLLPGRVVKPRYKSKPVTDAMLSREEVFTVNQKEIEKDPIGAADQFFDGHVGIHKLLVVDDEDCLRGLFTLSDIERIYDERDSLLKPARDDQFRLICGAAISPTRNKDGGLNENSMVDHVGRLVDEGLDVAAVSTAHGFTKGVGDMVRLLRQQFPNLTIIAGNVTTGEGVEFLADAGADAVKIGQGPGSICTTRVVAGVGIPQMTALHLATQASKKRNIAILADGGITKSGDIVKALTLADGVICGSLLAGCRETPGRVIEIDGKLYKQYRGMGSKAAMREGSAARYGHDKGVTQKTVAEGIEALKELSGSLQNTLESLVGGIQSGLGYLGANDLSMLKQNARYLLVSSAGLQESKPHDVIEVKTGDKST
;
A
#
# COMPACT_ATOMS: atom_id res chain seq x y z
N MET A 1 43.28 -8.91 -2.33
CA MET A 1 42.92 -9.57 -1.06
C MET A 1 41.45 -9.33 -0.76
N ASP A 2 41.00 -8.08 -0.62
CA ASP A 2 39.57 -7.80 -0.33
C ASP A 2 38.60 -8.35 -1.38
N GLU A 3 38.96 -8.28 -2.66
CA GLU A 3 38.17 -8.81 -3.80
C GLU A 3 37.95 -10.34 -3.75
N GLU A 4 38.72 -11.08 -2.96
CA GLU A 4 38.52 -12.52 -2.77
C GLU A 4 37.39 -12.83 -1.77
N PHE A 5 37.11 -11.90 -0.86
CA PHE A 5 36.09 -12.05 0.18
C PHE A 5 34.83 -11.22 -0.11
N LEU A 6 35.00 -10.01 -0.64
CA LEU A 6 33.95 -9.05 -0.94
C LEU A 6 33.53 -9.17 -2.40
N LEU A 7 32.60 -10.09 -2.64
CA LEU A 7 32.22 -10.52 -3.99
C LEU A 7 31.08 -9.68 -4.56
N THR A 8 31.05 -9.48 -5.88
CA THR A 8 29.81 -8.99 -6.54
C THR A 8 28.68 -10.02 -6.40
N ALA A 9 27.43 -9.64 -6.63
CA ALA A 9 26.29 -10.56 -6.55
C ALA A 9 26.52 -11.83 -7.41
N ASP A 10 26.83 -11.66 -8.70
CA ASP A 10 27.00 -12.79 -9.62
C ASP A 10 28.15 -13.72 -9.18
N GLN A 11 29.26 -13.16 -8.69
CA GLN A 11 30.37 -13.97 -8.15
C GLN A 11 29.96 -14.71 -6.88
N PHE A 12 29.34 -14.02 -5.92
CA PHE A 12 28.93 -14.57 -4.63
C PHE A 12 27.99 -15.77 -4.79
N PHE A 13 26.90 -15.58 -5.54
CA PHE A 13 25.90 -16.64 -5.72
C PHE A 13 26.41 -17.79 -6.60
N SER A 14 27.28 -17.51 -7.59
CA SER A 14 27.88 -18.58 -8.42
C SER A 14 28.88 -19.42 -7.64
N GLN A 15 29.72 -18.81 -6.80
CA GLN A 15 30.69 -19.52 -5.97
C GLN A 15 30.01 -20.32 -4.84
N GLY A 16 28.85 -19.86 -4.36
CA GLY A 16 28.08 -20.54 -3.30
C GLY A 16 27.34 -21.81 -3.74
N LEU A 17 27.32 -22.16 -5.03
CA LEU A 17 26.58 -23.32 -5.53
C LEU A 17 27.10 -24.65 -4.92
N PRO A 18 26.20 -25.61 -4.59
CA PRO A 18 24.73 -25.58 -4.79
C PRO A 18 23.93 -25.00 -3.60
N THR A 19 24.55 -24.23 -2.71
CA THR A 19 23.93 -23.76 -1.46
C THR A 19 23.02 -22.55 -1.69
N GLY A 20 21.83 -22.57 -1.07
CA GLY A 20 20.94 -21.41 -1.01
C GLY A 20 21.12 -20.62 0.30
N VAL A 21 20.90 -19.31 0.25
CA VAL A 21 21.13 -18.39 1.37
C VAL A 21 19.94 -17.44 1.60
N THR A 22 19.73 -17.07 2.86
CA THR A 22 18.75 -16.08 3.31
C THR A 22 19.44 -14.76 3.71
N PHE A 23 18.68 -13.78 4.22
CA PHE A 23 19.21 -12.48 4.66
C PHE A 23 20.25 -12.60 5.78
N ASP A 24 20.07 -13.53 6.71
CA ASP A 24 20.95 -13.73 7.87
C ASP A 24 22.26 -14.47 7.54
N ASP A 25 22.33 -15.15 6.39
CA ASP A 25 23.56 -15.84 5.94
C ASP A 25 24.56 -14.87 5.29
N VAL A 26 24.15 -13.63 5.01
CA VAL A 26 24.89 -12.70 4.15
C VAL A 26 25.08 -11.36 4.84
N THR A 27 26.28 -10.78 4.72
CA THR A 27 26.55 -9.39 5.08
C THR A 27 27.07 -8.62 3.86
N LEU A 28 26.99 -7.28 3.94
CA LEU A 28 27.47 -6.38 2.90
C LEU A 28 28.76 -5.69 3.38
N GLY A 29 29.78 -5.69 2.53
CA GLY A 29 31.03 -4.98 2.79
C GLY A 29 30.84 -3.47 2.61
N THR A 30 31.37 -2.68 3.54
CA THR A 30 31.40 -1.22 3.42
C THR A 30 32.16 -0.78 2.17
N GLN A 31 31.73 0.31 1.55
CA GLN A 31 32.39 0.91 0.40
C GLN A 31 32.78 2.35 0.71
N TYR A 32 33.70 2.91 -0.08
CA TYR A 32 34.02 4.32 0.00
C TYR A 32 32.75 5.17 -0.22
N SER A 33 32.55 6.19 0.61
CA SER A 33 31.34 7.01 0.59
C SER A 33 31.65 8.47 0.87
N GLU A 34 31.20 9.34 -0.03
CA GLU A 34 31.06 10.79 0.19
C GLU A 34 29.60 11.18 0.47
N VAL A 35 28.73 10.18 0.61
CA VAL A 35 27.28 10.35 0.64
C VAL A 35 26.82 10.53 2.08
N ALA A 36 26.14 11.65 2.35
CA ALA A 36 25.44 11.83 3.61
C ALA A 36 24.13 11.03 3.58
N PRO A 37 23.88 10.06 4.50
CA PRO A 37 22.71 9.18 4.45
C PRO A 37 21.37 9.91 4.23
N ARG A 38 21.15 11.01 4.96
CA ARG A 38 19.91 11.81 4.87
C ARG A 38 19.62 12.43 3.49
N LEU A 39 20.63 12.50 2.61
CA LEU A 39 20.53 13.07 1.27
C LEU A 39 20.35 12.01 0.18
N THR A 40 20.35 10.73 0.55
CA THR A 40 20.17 9.63 -0.40
C THR A 40 18.74 9.57 -0.93
N ASN A 41 18.62 9.28 -2.23
CA ASN A 41 17.34 9.05 -2.87
C ASN A 41 16.93 7.58 -2.73
N VAL A 42 15.78 7.32 -2.10
CA VAL A 42 15.22 5.98 -1.92
C VAL A 42 14.02 5.71 -2.82
N GLU A 43 13.71 6.62 -3.74
CA GLU A 43 12.63 6.46 -4.71
C GLU A 43 12.83 5.19 -5.55
N THR A 44 11.71 4.56 -5.90
CA THR A 44 11.70 3.38 -6.77
C THR A 44 10.56 3.42 -7.77
N LYS A 45 10.78 2.81 -8.93
CA LYS A 45 9.82 2.75 -10.02
C LYS A 45 9.35 1.31 -10.20
N LEU A 46 8.04 1.07 -10.04
CA LEU A 46 7.44 -0.26 -10.25
C LEU A 46 6.95 -0.44 -11.68
N SER A 47 6.54 0.64 -12.33
CA SER A 47 6.12 0.69 -13.73
C SER A 47 6.23 2.13 -14.24
N GLU A 48 5.91 2.38 -15.51
CA GLU A 48 5.92 3.75 -16.06
C GLU A 48 5.01 4.73 -15.31
N SER A 49 3.88 4.27 -14.77
CA SER A 49 2.91 5.07 -14.03
C SER A 49 3.11 5.08 -12.51
N ILE A 50 3.90 4.16 -11.97
CA ILE A 50 4.03 3.97 -10.51
C ILE A 50 5.44 4.25 -10.05
N LEU A 51 5.63 5.47 -9.53
CA LEU A 51 6.81 5.91 -8.80
C LEU A 51 6.45 6.00 -7.31
N LEU A 52 7.26 5.35 -6.47
CA LEU A 52 7.12 5.40 -5.03
C LEU A 52 8.24 6.24 -4.43
N GLY A 53 7.90 7.08 -3.45
CA GLY A 53 8.85 7.85 -2.66
C GLY A 53 9.74 6.99 -1.76
N ILE A 54 9.26 5.80 -1.38
CA ILE A 54 10.00 4.81 -0.61
C ILE A 54 9.78 3.40 -1.20
N PRO A 55 10.75 2.48 -1.09
CA PRO A 55 10.67 1.17 -1.73
C PRO A 55 9.95 0.13 -0.87
N ILE A 56 8.91 0.56 -0.14
CA ILE A 56 8.18 -0.25 0.84
C ILE A 56 6.69 -0.32 0.47
N ILE A 57 6.19 -1.54 0.43
CA ILE A 57 4.80 -1.86 0.09
C ILE A 57 4.20 -2.68 1.24
N SER A 58 2.99 -2.36 1.70
CA SER A 58 2.32 -3.17 2.73
C SER A 58 1.65 -4.40 2.13
N ALA A 59 1.81 -5.55 2.80
CA ALA A 59 1.36 -6.83 2.29
C ALA A 59 -0.17 -6.94 2.13
N ASP A 60 -0.60 -7.71 1.14
CA ASP A 60 -2.00 -7.98 0.79
C ASP A 60 -2.68 -8.97 1.74
N MET A 61 -2.76 -8.60 3.02
CA MET A 61 -3.23 -9.45 4.11
C MET A 61 -4.30 -8.75 4.94
N ASP A 62 -5.28 -9.53 5.40
CA ASP A 62 -6.42 -9.06 6.21
C ASP A 62 -6.06 -8.56 7.61
N THR A 63 -4.84 -8.84 8.08
CA THR A 63 -4.27 -8.29 9.30
C THR A 63 -3.20 -7.22 9.04
N VAL A 64 -3.07 -6.73 7.80
CA VAL A 64 -2.05 -5.73 7.44
C VAL A 64 -2.67 -4.56 6.71
N THR A 65 -3.38 -4.78 5.59
CA THR A 65 -3.72 -3.69 4.67
C THR A 65 -5.21 -3.60 4.34
N GLU A 66 -5.88 -2.66 4.99
CA GLU A 66 -7.16 -2.07 4.55
C GLU A 66 -6.94 -0.57 4.25
N ALA A 67 -8.01 0.22 4.05
CA ALA A 67 -7.89 1.63 3.65
C ALA A 67 -7.00 2.46 4.58
N GLU A 68 -7.09 2.30 5.91
CA GLU A 68 -6.27 3.10 6.85
C GLU A 68 -4.77 2.87 6.66
N MET A 69 -4.35 1.61 6.53
CA MET A 69 -2.96 1.28 6.19
C MET A 69 -2.60 1.77 4.79
N ALA A 70 -3.47 1.60 3.79
CA ALA A 70 -3.17 2.01 2.43
C ALA A 70 -3.03 3.53 2.29
N ILE A 71 -3.90 4.30 2.94
CA ILE A 71 -3.79 5.76 3.10
C ILE A 71 -2.47 6.11 3.78
N GLY A 72 -2.18 5.50 4.93
CA GLY A 72 -0.96 5.77 5.68
C GLY A 72 0.31 5.45 4.87
N MET A 73 0.33 4.35 4.11
CA MET A 73 1.43 4.02 3.22
C MET A 73 1.60 5.07 2.13
N ALA A 74 0.52 5.43 1.43
CA ALA A 74 0.56 6.42 0.35
C ALA A 74 0.98 7.80 0.85
N LEU A 75 0.49 8.26 2.01
CA LEU A 75 0.89 9.53 2.63
C LEU A 75 2.39 9.62 2.93
N HIS A 76 3.05 8.48 3.14
CA HIS A 76 4.48 8.40 3.46
C HIS A 76 5.30 7.80 2.31
N GLY A 77 4.80 7.92 1.07
CA GLY A 77 5.54 7.60 -0.15
C GLY A 77 5.59 6.13 -0.54
N GLY A 78 4.93 5.25 0.22
CA GLY A 78 4.83 3.82 -0.05
C GLY A 78 3.54 3.45 -0.79
N LEU A 79 3.27 2.15 -0.90
CA LEU A 79 2.04 1.61 -1.51
C LEU A 79 1.36 0.62 -0.57
N GLY A 80 0.03 0.73 -0.42
CA GLY A 80 -0.77 -0.31 0.22
C GLY A 80 -1.47 -1.22 -0.77
N LEU A 81 -1.39 -2.54 -0.57
CA LEU A 81 -2.17 -3.54 -1.32
C LEU A 81 -3.37 -4.03 -0.51
N ILE A 82 -4.58 -3.54 -0.81
CA ILE A 82 -5.82 -3.98 -0.16
C ILE A 82 -6.06 -5.46 -0.46
N HIS A 83 -6.25 -6.28 0.57
CA HIS A 83 -6.50 -7.71 0.41
C HIS A 83 -7.88 -8.01 -0.22
N TYR A 84 -8.01 -9.17 -0.87
CA TYR A 84 -9.30 -9.66 -1.42
C TYR A 84 -10.08 -10.56 -0.45
N ASN A 85 -9.64 -10.69 0.81
CA ASN A 85 -10.32 -11.49 1.85
C ASN A 85 -11.59 -10.81 2.39
N MET A 86 -12.44 -10.33 1.48
CA MET A 86 -13.70 -9.63 1.72
C MET A 86 -14.58 -9.74 0.47
N PRO A 87 -15.88 -9.42 0.53
CA PRO A 87 -16.72 -9.33 -0.65
C PRO A 87 -16.20 -8.27 -1.66
N PRO A 88 -16.37 -8.47 -2.98
CA PRO A 88 -15.94 -7.49 -4.01
C PRO A 88 -16.39 -6.06 -3.73
N GLU A 89 -17.64 -5.88 -3.32
CA GLU A 89 -18.23 -4.58 -2.98
C GLU A 89 -17.52 -3.90 -1.80
N ALA A 90 -17.04 -4.70 -0.84
CA ALA A 90 -16.29 -4.17 0.29
C ALA A 90 -14.88 -3.73 -0.15
N GLN A 91 -14.23 -4.49 -1.04
CA GLN A 91 -12.92 -4.15 -1.57
C GLN A 91 -12.98 -2.84 -2.39
N ILE A 92 -14.01 -2.68 -3.22
CA ILE A 92 -14.28 -1.44 -3.96
C ILE A 92 -14.43 -0.25 -3.01
N LYS A 93 -15.19 -0.41 -1.91
CA LYS A 93 -15.31 0.64 -0.89
C LYS A 93 -13.99 0.99 -0.21
N GLN A 94 -13.10 0.01 0.02
CA GLN A 94 -11.78 0.26 0.58
C GLN A 94 -10.93 1.08 -0.41
N VAL A 95 -10.92 0.73 -1.70
CA VAL A 95 -10.21 1.52 -2.74
C VAL A 95 -10.78 2.93 -2.82
N ALA A 96 -12.10 3.07 -2.91
CA ALA A 96 -12.77 4.38 -2.92
C ALA A 96 -12.36 5.22 -1.70
N ARG A 97 -12.30 4.63 -0.49
CA ARG A 97 -11.88 5.35 0.71
C ARG A 97 -10.43 5.87 0.64
N VAL A 98 -9.53 5.16 -0.05
CA VAL A 98 -8.16 5.63 -0.28
C VAL A 98 -8.13 6.72 -1.36
N LYS A 99 -8.79 6.49 -2.50
CA LYS A 99 -8.76 7.40 -3.64
C LYS A 99 -9.50 8.72 -3.39
N TYR A 100 -10.56 8.68 -2.59
CA TYR A 100 -11.26 9.86 -2.08
C TYR A 100 -10.79 10.24 -0.68
N HIS A 101 -9.61 9.81 -0.24
CA HIS A 101 -8.97 10.37 0.93
C HIS A 101 -8.54 11.81 0.60
N VAL A 102 -9.37 12.77 0.99
CA VAL A 102 -9.24 14.15 0.54
C VAL A 102 -8.14 14.87 1.31
N HIS A 103 -7.18 15.41 0.57
CA HIS A 103 -6.31 16.53 0.96
C HIS A 103 -6.28 17.50 -0.24
N GLY A 104 -7.20 18.47 -0.31
CA GLY A 104 -7.27 19.47 -1.37
C GLY A 104 -8.69 19.75 -1.91
N LEU A 105 -8.79 20.06 -3.21
CA LEU A 105 -10.05 20.34 -3.89
C LEU A 105 -10.87 19.05 -4.07
N ILE A 106 -12.05 19.01 -3.48
CA ILE A 106 -13.06 17.97 -3.76
C ILE A 106 -13.79 18.38 -5.03
N GLN A 107 -13.53 17.72 -6.16
CA GLN A 107 -14.15 18.09 -7.45
C GLN A 107 -15.66 17.78 -7.49
N ASP A 108 -16.06 16.60 -6.99
CA ASP A 108 -17.47 16.15 -6.99
C ASP A 108 -17.99 15.98 -5.55
N PRO A 109 -18.26 17.08 -4.82
CA PRO A 109 -18.76 16.99 -3.47
C PRO A 109 -20.18 16.44 -3.46
N ILE A 110 -20.51 15.68 -2.42
CA ILE A 110 -21.86 15.15 -2.24
C ILE A 110 -22.82 16.29 -1.92
N THR A 111 -23.85 16.46 -2.74
CA THR A 111 -24.81 17.56 -2.65
C THR A 111 -26.17 17.10 -2.12
N ILE A 112 -27.00 18.07 -1.73
CA ILE A 112 -28.38 17.87 -1.29
C ILE A 112 -29.32 18.69 -2.16
N ASP A 113 -30.45 18.09 -2.49
CA ASP A 113 -31.53 18.75 -3.22
C ASP A 113 -32.30 19.69 -2.25
N PRO A 114 -32.62 20.93 -2.65
CA PRO A 114 -33.32 21.90 -1.81
C PRO A 114 -34.69 21.43 -1.31
N ASP A 115 -35.36 20.54 -2.05
CA ASP A 115 -36.72 20.06 -1.70
C ASP A 115 -36.71 18.96 -0.63
N LYS A 116 -35.54 18.45 -0.24
CA LYS A 116 -35.41 17.45 0.82
C LYS A 116 -35.66 18.04 2.21
N THR A 117 -36.01 17.16 3.14
CA THR A 117 -36.05 17.47 4.57
C THR A 117 -34.73 17.14 5.26
N ILE A 118 -34.50 17.72 6.45
CA ILE A 118 -33.35 17.33 7.28
C ILE A 118 -33.40 15.84 7.65
N GLY A 119 -34.60 15.25 7.77
CA GLY A 119 -34.76 13.82 7.98
C GLY A 119 -34.15 12.99 6.85
N ASP A 120 -34.42 13.37 5.60
CA ASP A 120 -33.86 12.68 4.42
C ASP A 120 -32.34 12.77 4.38
N VAL A 121 -31.77 13.90 4.78
CA VAL A 121 -30.32 14.09 4.89
C VAL A 121 -29.72 13.17 5.97
N ILE A 122 -30.37 13.04 7.13
CA ILE A 122 -29.92 12.13 8.19
C ILE A 122 -29.96 10.68 7.70
N THR A 123 -31.04 10.26 7.05
CA THR A 123 -31.16 8.93 6.46
C THR A 123 -30.08 8.69 5.41
N LEU A 124 -29.81 9.66 4.53
CA LEU A 124 -28.73 9.56 3.55
C LEU A 124 -27.36 9.36 4.21
N ILE A 125 -27.06 10.12 5.28
CA ILE A 125 -25.82 9.99 6.05
C ILE A 125 -25.70 8.59 6.65
N GLU A 126 -26.76 8.08 7.27
CA GLU A 126 -26.79 6.77 7.91
C GLU A 126 -26.64 5.63 6.88
N GLU A 127 -27.37 5.70 5.76
CA GLU A 127 -27.33 4.71 4.69
C GLU A 127 -25.97 4.66 3.98
N LYS A 128 -25.34 5.83 3.77
CA LYS A 128 -24.07 5.95 3.05
C LYS A 128 -22.86 5.91 3.98
N GLY A 129 -23.07 5.98 5.30
CA GLY A 129 -22.00 5.97 6.30
C GLY A 129 -21.09 7.21 6.23
N TYR A 130 -21.63 8.38 5.88
CA TYR A 130 -20.84 9.61 5.78
C TYR A 130 -20.35 10.09 7.15
N GLN A 131 -19.08 10.47 7.23
CA GLN A 131 -18.48 11.03 8.46
C GLN A 131 -18.66 12.55 8.57
N PHE A 132 -19.07 13.21 7.49
CA PHE A 132 -19.28 14.65 7.43
C PHE A 132 -20.78 14.98 7.39
N HIS A 133 -21.10 16.19 7.84
CA HIS A 133 -22.49 16.62 8.05
C HIS A 133 -22.82 17.95 7.34
N THR A 134 -21.87 18.54 6.63
CA THR A 134 -22.06 19.80 5.90
C THR A 134 -22.12 19.52 4.40
N PHE A 135 -23.16 19.99 3.72
CA PHE A 135 -23.43 19.64 2.32
C PHE A 135 -23.73 20.88 1.48
N PRO A 136 -23.13 21.04 0.29
CA PRO A 136 -23.62 21.97 -0.71
C PRO A 136 -25.06 21.62 -1.09
N VAL A 137 -25.89 22.63 -1.30
CA VAL A 137 -27.27 22.48 -1.79
C VAL A 137 -27.32 22.99 -3.22
N VAL A 138 -27.75 22.16 -4.16
CA VAL A 138 -27.79 22.48 -5.60
C VAL A 138 -29.14 22.14 -6.21
N ASP A 139 -29.54 22.85 -7.25
CA ASP A 139 -30.76 22.56 -8.01
C ASP A 139 -30.56 21.45 -9.07
N GLU A 140 -31.60 21.16 -9.86
CA GLU A 140 -31.58 20.17 -10.94
C GLU A 140 -30.53 20.46 -12.03
N ARG A 141 -30.07 21.71 -12.16
CA ARG A 141 -29.03 22.13 -13.12
C ARG A 141 -27.64 22.12 -12.51
N ASN A 142 -27.50 21.66 -11.25
CA ASN A 142 -26.28 21.73 -10.45
C ASN A 142 -25.86 23.17 -10.09
N SER A 143 -26.79 24.14 -10.16
CA SER A 143 -26.56 25.51 -9.69
C SER A 143 -26.51 25.52 -8.17
N LEU A 144 -25.49 26.15 -7.59
CA LEU A 144 -25.37 26.28 -6.13
C LEU A 144 -26.50 27.18 -5.60
N VAL A 145 -27.31 26.68 -4.67
CA VAL A 145 -28.41 27.44 -4.05
C VAL A 145 -28.20 27.69 -2.55
N GLY A 146 -27.27 26.99 -1.92
CA GLY A 146 -26.94 27.19 -0.51
C GLY A 146 -25.94 26.20 0.05
N LEU A 147 -25.71 26.26 1.36
CA LEU A 147 -24.86 25.33 2.10
C LEU A 147 -25.56 24.90 3.38
N LEU A 148 -25.81 23.60 3.54
CA LEU A 148 -26.44 23.04 4.72
C LEU A 148 -25.39 22.75 5.80
N PRO A 149 -25.33 23.49 6.93
CA PRO A 149 -24.28 23.32 7.92
C PRO A 149 -24.55 22.13 8.86
N GLY A 150 -23.54 21.33 9.20
CA GLY A 150 -23.73 20.14 10.04
C GLY A 150 -24.39 20.38 11.40
N ARG A 151 -24.30 21.59 11.97
CA ARG A 151 -24.97 21.94 13.23
C ARG A 151 -26.50 21.83 13.17
N VAL A 152 -27.11 21.90 11.98
CA VAL A 152 -28.55 21.82 11.75
C VAL A 152 -29.02 20.42 11.35
N VAL A 153 -28.11 19.51 11.01
CA VAL A 153 -28.42 18.11 10.68
C VAL A 153 -28.59 17.32 11.97
N LYS A 154 -29.77 17.47 12.61
CA LYS A 154 -30.07 16.85 13.92
C LYS A 154 -31.50 16.27 13.94
N PRO A 155 -31.74 15.16 14.65
CA PRO A 155 -33.07 14.51 14.70
C PRO A 155 -34.22 15.44 15.11
N ARG A 156 -33.95 16.41 15.99
CA ARG A 156 -34.94 17.42 16.42
C ARG A 156 -35.45 18.34 15.29
N TYR A 157 -34.74 18.42 14.17
CA TYR A 157 -35.10 19.25 13.03
C TYR A 157 -35.58 18.41 11.84
N LYS A 158 -35.81 17.11 12.00
CA LYS A 158 -36.10 16.18 10.88
C LYS A 158 -37.24 16.62 9.97
N SER A 159 -38.23 17.32 10.50
CA SER A 159 -39.44 17.74 9.76
C SER A 159 -39.28 19.09 9.06
N LYS A 160 -38.14 19.77 9.23
CA LYS A 160 -37.86 21.03 8.55
C LYS A 160 -37.31 20.76 7.14
N PRO A 161 -37.68 21.57 6.14
CA PRO A 161 -37.05 21.52 4.82
C PRO A 161 -35.59 21.98 4.91
N VAL A 162 -34.76 21.54 3.97
CA VAL A 162 -33.35 21.93 3.86
C VAL A 162 -33.22 23.45 3.67
N THR A 163 -34.10 24.04 2.87
CA THR A 163 -34.14 25.50 2.60
C THR A 163 -34.33 26.36 3.85
N ASP A 164 -35.04 25.88 4.88
CA ASP A 164 -35.25 26.60 6.15
C ASP A 164 -34.00 26.61 7.05
N ALA A 165 -33.04 25.72 6.81
CA ALA A 165 -31.92 25.45 7.71
C ALA A 165 -30.54 25.64 7.05
N MET A 166 -30.48 25.80 5.74
CA MET A 166 -29.26 26.09 5.00
C MET A 166 -28.85 27.57 5.12
N LEU A 167 -27.58 27.85 4.87
CA LEU A 167 -27.13 29.18 4.47
C LEU A 167 -27.62 29.43 3.05
N SER A 168 -28.25 30.58 2.83
CA SER A 168 -28.70 30.98 1.50
C SER A 168 -27.51 31.23 0.57
N ARG A 169 -27.70 31.16 -0.76
CA ARG A 169 -26.63 31.36 -1.74
C ARG A 169 -25.77 32.60 -1.47
N GLU A 170 -26.38 33.70 -1.02
CA GLU A 170 -25.70 34.97 -0.72
C GLU A 170 -24.75 34.90 0.49
N GLU A 171 -24.99 33.97 1.41
CA GLU A 171 -24.19 33.75 2.63
C GLU A 171 -23.06 32.72 2.42
N VAL A 172 -23.06 32.03 1.27
CA VAL A 172 -22.08 30.99 0.96
C VAL A 172 -20.88 31.60 0.25
N PHE A 173 -19.71 31.47 0.88
CA PHE A 173 -18.46 31.84 0.25
C PHE A 173 -18.12 30.89 -0.91
N THR A 174 -17.87 31.48 -2.06
CA THR A 174 -17.50 30.78 -3.30
C THR A 174 -16.24 31.40 -3.91
N VAL A 175 -15.47 30.58 -4.62
CA VAL A 175 -14.42 31.04 -5.52
C VAL A 175 -14.71 30.53 -6.92
N ASN A 176 -14.47 31.34 -7.95
CA ASN A 176 -14.64 30.88 -9.34
C ASN A 176 -13.49 29.93 -9.71
N GLN A 177 -13.81 28.84 -10.42
CA GLN A 177 -12.84 27.84 -10.85
C GLN A 177 -11.64 28.46 -11.59
N LYS A 178 -11.85 29.51 -12.38
CA LYS A 178 -10.78 30.19 -13.14
C LYS A 178 -9.81 30.95 -12.25
N GLU A 179 -10.25 31.42 -11.07
CA GLU A 179 -9.40 32.16 -10.14
C GLU A 179 -8.40 31.24 -9.43
N ILE A 180 -8.76 29.95 -9.29
CA ILE A 180 -7.95 28.95 -8.60
C ILE A 180 -7.13 28.08 -9.55
N GLU A 181 -7.32 28.16 -10.88
CA GLU A 181 -6.66 27.28 -11.87
C GLU A 181 -5.12 27.18 -11.71
N LYS A 182 -4.46 28.29 -11.33
CA LYS A 182 -3.00 28.33 -11.24
C LYS A 182 -2.45 27.76 -9.93
N ASP A 183 -3.11 28.06 -8.82
CA ASP A 183 -2.70 27.64 -7.48
C ASP A 183 -3.93 27.42 -6.61
N PRO A 184 -4.60 26.27 -6.75
CA PRO A 184 -5.86 26.04 -6.06
C PRO A 184 -5.70 25.97 -4.54
N ILE A 185 -4.60 25.38 -4.07
CA ILE A 185 -4.32 25.24 -2.63
C ILE A 185 -3.94 26.58 -2.02
N GLY A 186 -3.04 27.34 -2.64
CA GLY A 186 -2.65 28.66 -2.14
C GLY A 186 -3.80 29.66 -2.13
N ALA A 187 -4.69 29.61 -3.13
CA ALA A 187 -5.90 30.43 -3.16
C ALA A 187 -6.88 30.06 -2.03
N ALA A 188 -7.10 28.76 -1.79
CA ALA A 188 -7.96 28.30 -0.71
C ALA A 188 -7.39 28.65 0.68
N ASP A 189 -6.08 28.55 0.85
CA ASP A 189 -5.35 28.93 2.07
C ASP A 189 -5.50 30.42 2.39
N GLN A 190 -5.20 31.28 1.41
CA GLN A 190 -5.41 32.73 1.53
C GLN A 190 -6.86 33.07 1.86
N PHE A 191 -7.81 32.34 1.26
CA PHE A 191 -9.22 32.52 1.57
C PHE A 191 -9.50 32.19 3.05
N PHE A 192 -9.06 31.04 3.56
CA PHE A 192 -9.35 30.65 4.94
C PHE A 192 -8.66 31.56 5.96
N ASP A 193 -7.43 32.00 5.68
CA ASP A 193 -6.71 33.00 6.50
C ASP A 193 -7.48 34.33 6.59
N GLY A 194 -8.07 34.76 5.48
CA GLY A 194 -8.88 35.98 5.42
C GLY A 194 -10.27 35.85 6.06
N HIS A 195 -10.78 34.63 6.26
CA HIS A 195 -12.17 34.36 6.64
C HIS A 195 -12.26 33.42 7.86
N VAL A 196 -11.77 33.91 9.01
CA VAL A 196 -11.75 33.17 10.28
C VAL A 196 -13.15 32.62 10.64
N GLY A 197 -13.21 31.32 10.91
CA GLY A 197 -14.45 30.61 11.28
C GLY A 197 -15.21 30.00 10.09
N ILE A 198 -14.71 30.17 8.87
CA ILE A 198 -15.19 29.45 7.69
C ILE A 198 -14.35 28.19 7.50
N HIS A 199 -15.02 27.05 7.33
CA HIS A 199 -14.37 25.73 7.22
C HIS A 199 -14.56 25.08 5.85
N LYS A 200 -15.36 25.69 4.97
CA LYS A 200 -15.67 25.20 3.63
C LYS A 200 -15.68 26.37 2.65
N LEU A 201 -15.00 26.20 1.53
CA LEU A 201 -15.00 27.14 0.41
C LEU A 201 -15.51 26.40 -0.82
N LEU A 202 -16.59 26.88 -1.44
CA LEU A 202 -17.23 26.22 -2.57
C LEU A 202 -16.60 26.74 -3.87
N VAL A 203 -16.41 25.88 -4.85
CA VAL A 203 -15.88 26.24 -6.18
C VAL A 203 -17.02 26.22 -7.18
N VAL A 204 -17.20 27.31 -7.92
CA VAL A 204 -18.26 27.45 -8.94
C VAL A 204 -17.69 27.88 -10.29
N ASP A 205 -18.42 27.66 -11.37
CA ASP A 205 -18.11 28.25 -12.68
C ASP A 205 -18.81 29.60 -12.90
N ASP A 206 -18.75 30.13 -14.12
CA ASP A 206 -19.36 31.40 -14.50
C ASP A 206 -20.91 31.37 -14.48
N GLU A 207 -21.51 30.17 -14.51
CA GLU A 207 -22.96 29.97 -14.45
C GLU A 207 -23.44 29.63 -13.02
N ASP A 208 -22.55 29.74 -12.03
CA ASP A 208 -22.78 29.41 -10.62
C ASP A 208 -23.07 27.91 -10.37
N CYS A 209 -22.66 27.05 -11.31
CA CYS A 209 -22.72 25.61 -11.13
C CYS A 209 -21.59 25.14 -10.20
N LEU A 210 -21.89 24.23 -9.28
CA LEU A 210 -20.91 23.68 -8.35
C LEU A 210 -19.88 22.81 -9.08
N ARG A 211 -18.59 23.15 -8.92
CA ARG A 211 -17.43 22.45 -9.51
C ARG A 211 -16.46 21.89 -8.48
N GLY A 212 -16.72 22.14 -7.19
CA GLY A 212 -15.97 21.51 -6.12
C GLY A 212 -16.11 22.20 -4.78
N LEU A 213 -15.34 21.75 -3.78
CA LEU A 213 -15.16 22.46 -2.52
C LEU A 213 -13.80 22.17 -1.88
N PHE A 214 -13.28 23.16 -1.15
CA PHE A 214 -12.17 23.00 -0.23
C PHE A 214 -12.65 22.92 1.21
N THR A 215 -11.84 22.30 2.05
CA THR A 215 -12.05 22.28 3.50
C THR A 215 -10.81 22.78 4.21
N LEU A 216 -10.99 23.59 5.26
CA LEU A 216 -9.86 24.13 6.03
C LEU A 216 -8.95 23.01 6.53
N SER A 217 -9.54 21.96 7.09
CA SER A 217 -8.81 20.80 7.60
C SER A 217 -7.96 20.09 6.54
N ASP A 218 -8.38 20.13 5.27
CA ASP A 218 -7.61 19.51 4.20
C ASP A 218 -6.45 20.41 3.75
N ILE A 219 -6.64 21.74 3.77
CA ILE A 219 -5.55 22.69 3.51
C ILE A 219 -4.48 22.61 4.61
N GLU A 220 -4.89 22.61 5.88
CA GLU A 220 -3.97 22.44 7.03
C GLU A 220 -3.14 21.17 6.89
N ARG A 221 -3.77 20.04 6.52
CA ARG A 221 -3.07 18.76 6.30
C ARG A 221 -2.10 18.81 5.13
N ILE A 222 -2.42 19.47 4.02
CA ILE A 222 -1.50 19.63 2.90
C ILE A 222 -0.23 20.38 3.34
N TYR A 223 -0.37 21.40 4.21
CA TYR A 223 0.79 22.10 4.74
C TYR A 223 1.61 21.23 5.70
N ASP A 224 0.97 20.46 6.58
CA ASP A 224 1.66 19.48 7.42
C ASP A 224 2.46 18.46 6.57
N GLU A 225 1.95 18.04 5.42
CA GLU A 225 2.66 17.16 4.47
C GLU A 225 3.89 17.82 3.84
N ARG A 226 3.88 19.14 3.61
CA ARG A 226 5.03 19.86 3.04
C ARG A 226 6.26 19.78 3.95
N ASP A 227 6.05 19.72 5.25
CA ASP A 227 7.11 19.63 6.24
C ASP A 227 7.48 18.17 6.61
N SER A 228 6.70 17.19 6.14
CA SER A 228 6.98 15.76 6.35
C SER A 228 8.29 15.32 5.68
N LEU A 229 9.03 14.45 6.38
CA LEU A 229 10.25 13.79 5.89
C LEU A 229 9.97 12.89 4.68
N LEU A 230 8.82 12.22 4.68
CA LEU A 230 8.39 11.33 3.61
C LEU A 230 7.26 12.00 2.84
N LYS A 231 7.42 12.07 1.51
CA LYS A 231 6.45 12.73 0.64
C LYS A 231 5.33 11.77 0.23
N PRO A 232 4.07 12.24 0.16
CA PRO A 232 2.96 11.43 -0.32
C PRO A 232 3.17 10.93 -1.75
N ALA A 233 2.84 9.68 -2.00
CA ALA A 233 2.75 9.09 -3.32
C ALA A 233 1.32 9.31 -3.86
N ARG A 234 1.23 10.03 -4.98
CA ARG A 234 -0.03 10.44 -5.60
C ARG A 234 -0.07 10.08 -7.08
N ASP A 235 -1.28 9.89 -7.60
CA ASP A 235 -1.54 9.74 -9.03
C ASP A 235 -1.50 11.10 -9.76
N ASP A 236 -1.72 11.08 -11.07
CA ASP A 236 -1.73 12.26 -11.93
C ASP A 236 -2.95 13.18 -11.69
N GLN A 237 -4.00 12.71 -11.00
CA GLN A 237 -5.10 13.54 -10.48
C GLN A 237 -4.85 14.00 -9.03
N PHE A 238 -3.63 13.85 -8.52
CA PHE A 238 -3.22 14.26 -7.17
C PHE A 238 -3.93 13.50 -6.03
N ARG A 239 -4.53 12.34 -6.30
CA ARG A 239 -5.11 11.45 -5.28
C ARG A 239 -4.04 10.48 -4.78
N LEU A 240 -4.20 9.97 -3.55
CA LEU A 240 -3.28 8.95 -3.04
C LEU A 240 -3.26 7.71 -3.94
N ILE A 241 -2.09 7.12 -4.17
CA ILE A 241 -2.00 5.86 -4.90
C ILE A 241 -2.59 4.71 -4.09
N CYS A 242 -3.22 3.76 -4.76
CA CYS A 242 -3.87 2.62 -4.15
C CYS A 242 -3.65 1.35 -4.98
N GLY A 243 -3.29 0.26 -4.31
CA GLY A 243 -3.23 -1.07 -4.89
C GLY A 243 -4.26 -2.01 -4.28
N ALA A 244 -4.67 -3.02 -5.04
CA ALA A 244 -5.61 -4.03 -4.59
C ALA A 244 -5.16 -5.41 -5.11
N ALA A 245 -5.16 -6.40 -4.22
CA ALA A 245 -4.91 -7.77 -4.59
C ALA A 245 -6.14 -8.38 -5.27
N ILE A 246 -5.91 -9.11 -6.35
CA ILE A 246 -6.94 -9.74 -7.16
C ILE A 246 -6.76 -11.26 -7.09
N SER A 247 -7.83 -11.96 -6.70
CA SER A 247 -7.84 -13.42 -6.68
C SER A 247 -8.44 -13.97 -7.98
N PRO A 248 -7.80 -14.95 -8.65
CA PRO A 248 -8.40 -15.60 -9.82
C PRO A 248 -9.67 -16.37 -9.42
N THR A 249 -10.84 -15.88 -9.83
CA THR A 249 -12.11 -16.58 -9.63
C THR A 249 -12.27 -17.65 -10.70
N ARG A 250 -12.67 -18.86 -10.30
CA ARG A 250 -12.88 -19.98 -11.23
C ARG A 250 -14.36 -20.30 -11.43
N ASN A 251 -14.69 -20.73 -12.64
CA ASN A 251 -15.95 -21.36 -12.98
C ASN A 251 -15.99 -22.79 -12.39
N LYS A 252 -17.18 -23.42 -12.40
CA LYS A 252 -17.36 -24.79 -11.88
C LYS A 252 -16.55 -25.85 -12.64
N ASP A 253 -16.17 -25.56 -13.88
CA ASP A 253 -15.30 -26.40 -14.72
C ASP A 253 -13.80 -26.18 -14.44
N GLY A 254 -13.45 -25.29 -13.50
CA GLY A 254 -12.08 -24.93 -13.15
C GLY A 254 -11.45 -23.88 -14.06
N GLY A 255 -12.14 -23.43 -15.12
CA GLY A 255 -11.71 -22.33 -15.98
C GLY A 255 -11.75 -20.99 -15.26
N LEU A 256 -11.04 -19.97 -15.78
CA LEU A 256 -11.12 -18.61 -15.23
C LEU A 256 -12.51 -18.02 -15.51
N ASN A 257 -13.14 -17.39 -14.51
CA ASN A 257 -14.39 -16.66 -14.72
C ASN A 257 -14.09 -15.24 -15.22
N GLU A 258 -13.78 -15.12 -16.51
CA GLU A 258 -13.30 -13.88 -17.11
C GLU A 258 -14.28 -12.72 -16.89
N ASN A 259 -15.58 -12.92 -17.15
CA ASN A 259 -16.59 -11.88 -16.99
C ASN A 259 -16.64 -11.32 -15.56
N SER A 260 -16.63 -12.19 -14.54
CA SER A 260 -16.63 -11.74 -13.15
C SER A 260 -15.35 -11.02 -12.77
N MET A 261 -14.22 -11.40 -13.34
CA MET A 261 -12.93 -10.76 -13.06
C MET A 261 -12.83 -9.38 -13.70
N VAL A 262 -13.27 -9.26 -14.97
CA VAL A 262 -13.27 -7.99 -15.69
C VAL A 262 -14.25 -7.01 -15.06
N ASP A 263 -15.45 -7.45 -14.68
CA ASP A 263 -16.41 -6.60 -13.96
C ASP A 263 -15.83 -6.08 -12.64
N HIS A 264 -15.28 -6.98 -11.81
CA HIS A 264 -14.72 -6.58 -10.53
C HIS A 264 -13.54 -5.62 -10.66
N VAL A 265 -12.56 -5.92 -11.52
CA VAL A 265 -11.42 -5.03 -11.74
C VAL A 265 -11.84 -3.73 -12.41
N GLY A 266 -12.79 -3.77 -13.34
CA GLY A 266 -13.37 -2.58 -13.97
C GLY A 266 -13.94 -1.64 -12.93
N ARG A 267 -14.76 -2.15 -12.00
CA ARG A 267 -15.31 -1.34 -10.90
C ARG A 267 -14.24 -0.79 -9.96
N LEU A 268 -13.12 -1.50 -9.74
CA LEU A 268 -12.01 -0.96 -8.96
C LEU A 268 -11.27 0.16 -9.72
N VAL A 269 -11.08 -0.01 -11.02
CA VAL A 269 -10.47 1.00 -11.91
C VAL A 269 -11.36 2.24 -12.02
N ASP A 270 -12.68 2.07 -12.06
CA ASP A 270 -13.65 3.18 -12.05
C ASP A 270 -13.52 4.03 -10.77
N GLU A 271 -13.17 3.42 -9.63
CA GLU A 271 -12.84 4.14 -8.39
C GLU A 271 -11.41 4.73 -8.37
N GLY A 272 -10.61 4.49 -9.41
CA GLY A 272 -9.25 5.01 -9.54
C GLY A 272 -8.14 4.08 -9.03
N LEU A 273 -8.33 2.76 -9.06
CA LEU A 273 -7.27 1.81 -8.73
C LEU A 273 -6.02 2.00 -9.60
N ASP A 274 -4.85 2.14 -8.98
CA ASP A 274 -3.57 2.36 -9.69
C ASP A 274 -2.82 1.04 -9.95
N VAL A 275 -2.94 0.07 -9.04
CA VAL A 275 -2.21 -1.21 -9.09
C VAL A 275 -3.11 -2.41 -8.83
N ALA A 276 -3.17 -3.35 -9.77
CA ALA A 276 -3.79 -4.66 -9.56
C ALA A 276 -2.71 -5.72 -9.27
N ALA A 277 -2.78 -6.35 -8.10
CA ALA A 277 -1.84 -7.40 -7.69
C ALA A 277 -2.47 -8.81 -7.81
N VAL A 278 -2.16 -9.55 -8.88
CA VAL A 278 -2.53 -10.96 -9.03
C VAL A 278 -1.64 -11.80 -8.09
N SER A 279 -2.10 -11.99 -6.86
CA SER A 279 -1.32 -12.55 -5.75
C SER A 279 -1.83 -13.93 -5.34
N THR A 280 -1.01 -14.94 -5.61
CA THR A 280 -1.29 -16.36 -5.34
C THR A 280 -0.12 -17.03 -4.64
N ALA A 281 -0.33 -18.21 -4.03
CA ALA A 281 0.78 -18.96 -3.45
C ALA A 281 1.77 -19.47 -4.51
N HIS A 282 1.30 -19.77 -5.72
CA HIS A 282 2.10 -20.24 -6.84
C HIS A 282 1.71 -19.50 -8.14
N GLY A 283 2.47 -18.44 -8.44
CA GLY A 283 2.24 -17.57 -9.60
C GLY A 283 2.67 -18.18 -10.93
N PHE A 284 3.55 -19.18 -10.92
CA PHE A 284 4.02 -19.83 -12.14
C PHE A 284 3.05 -20.94 -12.59
N THR A 285 1.80 -20.55 -12.84
CA THR A 285 0.73 -21.46 -13.29
C THR A 285 -0.04 -20.87 -14.46
N LYS A 286 -0.59 -21.74 -15.31
CA LYS A 286 -1.41 -21.34 -16.46
C LYS A 286 -2.53 -20.36 -16.06
N GLY A 287 -3.25 -20.64 -14.99
CA GLY A 287 -4.37 -19.80 -14.55
C GLY A 287 -3.96 -18.38 -14.14
N VAL A 288 -2.80 -18.22 -13.51
CA VAL A 288 -2.27 -16.89 -13.15
C VAL A 288 -1.81 -16.16 -14.40
N GLY A 289 -1.08 -16.82 -15.30
CA GLY A 289 -0.67 -16.21 -16.57
C GLY A 289 -1.86 -15.82 -17.45
N ASP A 290 -2.92 -16.64 -17.49
CA ASP A 290 -4.17 -16.35 -18.20
C ASP A 290 -4.86 -15.11 -17.61
N MET A 291 -4.91 -15.00 -16.27
CA MET A 291 -5.46 -13.84 -15.58
C MET A 291 -4.68 -12.56 -15.85
N VAL A 292 -3.34 -12.61 -15.80
CA VAL A 292 -2.48 -11.45 -16.11
C VAL A 292 -2.69 -11.00 -17.56
N ARG A 293 -2.72 -11.94 -18.51
CA ARG A 293 -3.01 -11.64 -19.92
C ARG A 293 -4.37 -11.01 -20.11
N LEU A 294 -5.40 -11.51 -19.44
CA LEU A 294 -6.75 -10.94 -19.47
C LEU A 294 -6.76 -9.49 -18.96
N LEU A 295 -6.15 -9.24 -17.80
CA LEU A 295 -6.11 -7.89 -17.24
C LEU A 295 -5.35 -6.91 -18.13
N ARG A 296 -4.18 -7.31 -18.67
CA ARG A 296 -3.43 -6.43 -19.59
C ARG A 296 -4.22 -6.10 -20.85
N GLN A 297 -4.99 -7.05 -21.38
CA GLN A 297 -5.83 -6.82 -22.57
C GLN A 297 -6.98 -5.85 -22.30
N GLN A 298 -7.64 -5.96 -21.14
CA GLN A 298 -8.81 -5.13 -20.79
C GLN A 298 -8.42 -3.77 -20.20
N PHE A 299 -7.30 -3.70 -19.49
CA PHE A 299 -6.81 -2.51 -18.80
C PHE A 299 -5.34 -2.21 -19.18
N PRO A 300 -5.06 -1.75 -20.43
CA PRO A 300 -3.69 -1.63 -20.95
C PRO A 300 -2.77 -0.70 -20.15
N ASN A 301 -3.33 0.28 -19.44
CA ASN A 301 -2.58 1.27 -18.66
C ASN A 301 -2.49 0.94 -17.17
N LEU A 302 -3.22 -0.08 -16.70
CA LEU A 302 -3.20 -0.46 -15.29
C LEU A 302 -1.88 -1.14 -14.97
N THR A 303 -1.27 -0.77 -13.84
CA THR A 303 -0.06 -1.46 -13.38
C THR A 303 -0.42 -2.81 -12.79
N ILE A 304 0.22 -3.87 -13.27
CA ILE A 304 -0.05 -5.24 -12.85
C ILE A 304 1.16 -5.80 -12.09
N ILE A 305 0.95 -6.10 -10.80
CA ILE A 305 1.89 -6.91 -10.01
C ILE A 305 1.43 -8.36 -10.07
N ALA A 306 2.33 -9.32 -10.32
CA ALA A 306 1.97 -10.74 -10.34
C ALA A 306 2.92 -11.60 -9.52
N GLY A 307 2.40 -12.64 -8.87
CA GLY A 307 3.22 -13.60 -8.14
C GLY A 307 2.42 -14.57 -7.27
N ASN A 308 3.07 -15.30 -6.35
CA ASN A 308 4.51 -15.30 -6.07
C ASN A 308 5.28 -16.30 -6.95
N VAL A 309 6.53 -15.99 -7.29
CA VAL A 309 7.46 -16.93 -7.93
C VAL A 309 8.81 -16.95 -7.22
N THR A 310 9.63 -17.97 -7.49
CA THR A 310 10.98 -18.09 -6.89
C THR A 310 12.06 -18.44 -7.92
N THR A 311 11.73 -18.44 -9.22
CA THR A 311 12.64 -18.83 -10.30
C THR A 311 12.66 -17.78 -11.39
N GLY A 312 13.76 -17.70 -12.13
CA GLY A 312 13.87 -16.82 -13.31
C GLY A 312 12.81 -17.15 -14.36
N GLU A 313 12.54 -18.44 -14.61
CA GLU A 313 11.48 -18.88 -15.54
C GLU A 313 10.09 -18.37 -15.13
N GLY A 314 9.78 -18.38 -13.82
CA GLY A 314 8.51 -17.83 -13.33
C GLY A 314 8.40 -16.33 -13.53
N VAL A 315 9.51 -15.59 -13.43
CA VAL A 315 9.57 -14.16 -13.75
C VAL A 315 9.35 -13.93 -15.24
N GLU A 316 10.05 -14.66 -16.11
CA GLU A 316 9.86 -14.54 -17.57
C GLU A 316 8.42 -14.86 -17.97
N PHE A 317 7.84 -15.93 -17.41
CA PHE A 317 6.46 -16.32 -17.67
C PHE A 317 5.44 -15.21 -17.32
N LEU A 318 5.59 -14.56 -16.17
CA LEU A 318 4.67 -13.49 -15.75
C LEU A 318 4.92 -12.18 -16.49
N ALA A 319 6.18 -11.87 -16.80
CA ALA A 319 6.53 -10.74 -17.65
C ALA A 319 5.94 -10.89 -19.05
N ASP A 320 6.10 -12.06 -19.68
CA ASP A 320 5.53 -12.36 -21.00
C ASP A 320 3.99 -12.36 -20.99
N ALA A 321 3.38 -12.60 -19.83
CA ALA A 321 1.93 -12.48 -19.66
C ALA A 321 1.46 -11.02 -19.59
N GLY A 322 2.34 -10.06 -19.31
CA GLY A 322 2.02 -8.63 -19.26
C GLY A 322 2.05 -8.00 -17.86
N ALA A 323 2.69 -8.63 -16.87
CA ALA A 323 2.97 -8.00 -15.59
C ALA A 323 4.01 -6.86 -15.74
N ASP A 324 3.92 -5.83 -14.91
CA ASP A 324 4.92 -4.74 -14.82
C ASP A 324 5.88 -4.94 -13.64
N ALA A 325 5.46 -5.67 -12.61
CA ALA A 325 6.33 -6.09 -11.53
C ALA A 325 6.01 -7.51 -11.06
N VAL A 326 7.04 -8.25 -10.64
CA VAL A 326 6.89 -9.65 -10.19
C VAL A 326 7.23 -9.79 -8.72
N LYS A 327 6.33 -10.43 -7.96
CA LYS A 327 6.50 -10.69 -6.54
C LYS A 327 7.29 -11.96 -6.29
N ILE A 328 8.43 -11.84 -5.62
CA ILE A 328 9.41 -12.91 -5.42
C ILE A 328 9.36 -13.40 -3.97
N GLY A 329 9.14 -14.71 -3.80
CA GLY A 329 9.27 -15.38 -2.51
C GLY A 329 8.15 -16.37 -2.23
N GLN A 330 8.50 -17.58 -1.82
CA GLN A 330 7.54 -18.61 -1.41
C GLN A 330 8.03 -19.31 -0.14
N GLY A 331 7.22 -19.21 0.91
CA GLY A 331 7.57 -19.70 2.25
C GLY A 331 8.48 -18.85 3.17
N PRO A 332 9.09 -17.70 2.78
CA PRO A 332 9.99 -16.99 3.70
C PRO A 332 9.25 -16.18 4.78
N GLY A 333 7.94 -15.93 4.61
CA GLY A 333 7.16 -15.13 5.54
C GLY A 333 7.13 -15.72 6.95
N SER A 334 7.17 -14.85 7.96
CA SER A 334 7.28 -15.23 9.39
C SER A 334 6.16 -16.12 9.93
N ILE A 335 5.05 -16.21 9.21
CA ILE A 335 3.84 -16.99 9.57
C ILE A 335 3.46 -18.00 8.49
N CYS A 336 4.34 -18.21 7.51
CA CYS A 336 4.13 -19.14 6.41
C CYS A 336 4.77 -20.49 6.74
N THR A 337 4.04 -21.58 6.53
CA THR A 337 4.54 -22.94 6.76
C THR A 337 4.62 -23.75 5.47
N THR A 338 4.46 -23.15 4.28
CA THR A 338 4.51 -23.83 2.97
C THR A 338 5.76 -24.70 2.81
N ARG A 339 6.96 -24.23 3.21
CA ARG A 339 8.19 -25.04 3.13
C ARG A 339 8.16 -26.26 4.03
N VAL A 340 7.51 -26.17 5.19
CA VAL A 340 7.40 -27.27 6.16
C VAL A 340 6.32 -28.26 5.73
N VAL A 341 5.18 -27.74 5.28
CA VAL A 341 3.98 -28.52 4.98
C VAL A 341 4.02 -29.14 3.59
N ALA A 342 4.39 -28.35 2.57
CA ALA A 342 4.43 -28.79 1.17
C ALA A 342 5.84 -29.17 0.71
N GLY A 343 6.89 -28.80 1.45
CA GLY A 343 8.28 -29.04 1.03
C GLY A 343 8.75 -28.12 -0.11
N VAL A 344 8.01 -27.05 -0.42
CA VAL A 344 8.26 -26.17 -1.57
C VAL A 344 8.66 -24.77 -1.15
N GLY A 345 9.68 -24.23 -1.82
CA GLY A 345 10.23 -22.89 -1.62
C GLY A 345 11.75 -22.92 -1.44
N ILE A 346 12.41 -21.79 -1.69
CA ILE A 346 13.89 -21.67 -1.60
C ILE A 346 14.30 -20.43 -0.80
N PRO A 347 15.51 -20.38 -0.21
CA PRO A 347 15.99 -19.21 0.53
C PRO A 347 15.85 -17.88 -0.24
N GLN A 348 15.45 -16.82 0.47
CA GLN A 348 14.92 -15.61 -0.17
C GLN A 348 15.97 -14.81 -0.97
N MET A 349 17.20 -14.69 -0.46
CA MET A 349 18.27 -14.01 -1.20
C MET A 349 18.64 -14.76 -2.49
N THR A 350 18.66 -16.09 -2.44
CA THR A 350 18.83 -16.92 -3.65
C THR A 350 17.68 -16.74 -4.63
N ALA A 351 16.42 -16.72 -4.16
CA ALA A 351 15.26 -16.47 -5.03
C ALA A 351 15.34 -15.12 -5.74
N LEU A 352 15.74 -14.07 -5.01
CA LEU A 352 15.93 -12.74 -5.56
C LEU A 352 17.03 -12.74 -6.64
N HIS A 353 18.19 -13.35 -6.36
CA HIS A 353 19.26 -13.42 -7.35
C HIS A 353 18.84 -14.12 -8.65
N LEU A 354 18.13 -15.26 -8.55
CA LEU A 354 17.60 -15.96 -9.74
C LEU A 354 16.59 -15.10 -10.50
N ALA A 355 15.74 -14.38 -9.79
CA ALA A 355 14.75 -13.47 -10.37
C ALA A 355 15.42 -12.27 -11.08
N THR A 356 16.49 -11.70 -10.51
CA THR A 356 17.22 -10.56 -11.07
C THR A 356 17.75 -10.86 -12.48
N GLN A 357 18.24 -12.08 -12.73
CA GLN A 357 18.76 -12.46 -14.05
C GLN A 357 17.68 -12.44 -15.14
N ALA A 358 16.45 -12.84 -14.81
CA ALA A 358 15.30 -12.79 -15.70
C ALA A 358 14.75 -11.36 -15.82
N SER A 359 14.65 -10.65 -14.71
CA SER A 359 14.14 -9.29 -14.63
C SER A 359 14.93 -8.33 -15.53
N LYS A 360 16.26 -8.39 -15.50
CA LYS A 360 17.13 -7.58 -16.38
C LYS A 360 16.87 -7.81 -17.86
N LYS A 361 16.60 -9.06 -18.27
CA LYS A 361 16.33 -9.40 -19.68
C LYS A 361 14.98 -8.89 -20.16
N ARG A 362 14.00 -8.84 -19.26
CA ARG A 362 12.61 -8.43 -19.57
C ARG A 362 12.31 -6.98 -19.21
N ASN A 363 13.26 -6.28 -18.59
CA ASN A 363 13.11 -4.90 -18.11
C ASN A 363 11.84 -4.73 -17.24
N ILE A 364 11.70 -5.61 -16.25
CA ILE A 364 10.53 -5.65 -15.35
C ILE A 364 11.00 -5.52 -13.89
N ALA A 365 10.23 -4.82 -13.05
CA ALA A 365 10.56 -4.68 -11.64
C ALA A 365 10.33 -5.99 -10.88
N ILE A 366 11.09 -6.22 -9.81
CA ILE A 366 10.87 -7.35 -8.90
C ILE A 366 10.78 -6.89 -7.44
N LEU A 367 9.87 -7.53 -6.70
CA LEU A 367 9.52 -7.17 -5.33
C LEU A 367 9.84 -8.32 -4.38
N ALA A 368 10.65 -8.08 -3.35
CA ALA A 368 10.93 -9.08 -2.33
C ALA A 368 9.76 -9.21 -1.35
N ASP A 369 9.08 -10.36 -1.33
CA ASP A 369 7.94 -10.62 -0.45
C ASP A 369 8.28 -11.67 0.62
N GLY A 370 8.35 -11.20 1.87
CA GLY A 370 8.53 -12.03 3.06
C GLY A 370 9.99 -12.32 3.45
N GLY A 371 10.17 -12.78 4.69
CA GLY A 371 11.49 -13.08 5.28
C GLY A 371 12.22 -11.89 5.90
N ILE A 372 11.70 -10.67 5.70
CA ILE A 372 12.30 -9.43 6.20
C ILE A 372 11.87 -9.22 7.65
N THR A 373 12.85 -9.06 8.54
CA THR A 373 12.62 -8.93 9.99
C THR A 373 13.14 -7.63 10.59
N LYS A 374 14.01 -6.92 9.86
CA LYS A 374 14.73 -5.72 10.29
C LYS A 374 15.10 -4.85 9.09
N SER A 375 15.42 -3.57 9.33
CA SER A 375 15.78 -2.61 8.27
C SER A 375 16.96 -3.08 7.41
N GLY A 376 17.97 -3.71 8.02
CA GLY A 376 19.12 -4.27 7.30
C GLY A 376 18.76 -5.38 6.30
N ASP A 377 17.68 -6.15 6.55
CA ASP A 377 17.19 -7.14 5.58
C ASP A 377 16.58 -6.45 4.35
N ILE A 378 15.96 -5.27 4.53
CA ILE A 378 15.45 -4.45 3.42
C ILE A 378 16.63 -3.98 2.56
N VAL A 379 17.70 -3.47 3.16
CA VAL A 379 18.91 -3.06 2.42
C VAL A 379 19.44 -4.23 1.58
N LYS A 380 19.62 -5.41 2.18
CA LYS A 380 20.06 -6.63 1.49
C LYS A 380 19.09 -7.07 0.38
N ALA A 381 17.79 -6.91 0.57
CA ALA A 381 16.82 -7.22 -0.48
C ALA A 381 16.95 -6.24 -1.67
N LEU A 382 17.10 -4.93 -1.39
CA LEU A 382 17.19 -3.88 -2.41
C LEU A 382 18.49 -3.91 -3.23
N THR A 383 19.53 -4.61 -2.78
CA THR A 383 20.69 -4.90 -3.63
C THR A 383 20.37 -5.87 -4.77
N LEU A 384 19.21 -6.54 -4.74
CA LEU A 384 18.74 -7.48 -5.78
C LEU A 384 17.32 -7.19 -6.29
N ALA A 385 16.53 -6.36 -5.60
CA ALA A 385 15.13 -6.06 -5.90
C ALA A 385 14.87 -4.55 -6.06
N ASP A 386 13.69 -4.19 -6.55
CA ASP A 386 13.26 -2.79 -6.74
C ASP A 386 12.41 -2.28 -5.57
N GLY A 387 11.81 -3.19 -4.80
CA GLY A 387 11.04 -2.86 -3.62
C GLY A 387 10.84 -4.07 -2.72
N VAL A 388 10.31 -3.82 -1.53
CA VAL A 388 9.99 -4.86 -0.56
C VAL A 388 8.52 -4.84 -0.17
N ILE A 389 7.94 -6.02 0.02
CA ILE A 389 6.59 -6.19 0.56
C ILE A 389 6.71 -6.65 2.00
N CYS A 390 6.20 -5.82 2.92
CA CYS A 390 6.32 -5.99 4.35
C CYS A 390 4.98 -6.36 4.98
N GLY A 391 4.94 -7.52 5.65
CA GLY A 391 3.83 -7.92 6.52
C GLY A 391 4.14 -7.67 7.98
N SER A 392 5.02 -8.49 8.56
CA SER A 392 5.28 -8.55 10.01
C SER A 392 5.94 -7.31 10.61
N LEU A 393 6.66 -6.53 9.80
CA LEU A 393 7.24 -5.24 10.20
C LEU A 393 6.15 -4.18 10.42
N LEU A 394 5.05 -4.25 9.66
CA LEU A 394 3.97 -3.28 9.68
C LEU A 394 2.76 -3.77 10.49
N ALA A 395 2.62 -5.08 10.71
CA ALA A 395 1.48 -5.71 11.38
C ALA A 395 1.13 -5.12 12.76
N GLY A 396 2.13 -4.60 13.47
CA GLY A 396 1.97 -4.00 14.79
C GLY A 396 1.48 -2.54 14.77
N CYS A 397 1.51 -1.87 13.62
CA CYS A 397 1.16 -0.45 13.54
C CYS A 397 -0.31 -0.20 13.89
N ARG A 398 -0.62 0.99 14.38
CA ARG A 398 -1.99 1.34 14.80
C ARG A 398 -2.99 1.24 13.65
N GLU A 399 -2.54 1.58 12.44
CA GLU A 399 -3.28 1.67 11.19
C GLU A 399 -3.62 0.31 10.58
N THR A 400 -3.00 -0.79 11.04
CA THR A 400 -3.38 -2.14 10.57
C THR A 400 -4.83 -2.48 10.96
N PRO A 401 -5.53 -3.32 10.19
CA PRO A 401 -6.85 -3.81 10.58
C PRO A 401 -6.77 -4.71 11.84
N GLY A 402 -7.90 -4.84 12.53
CA GLY A 402 -8.02 -5.71 13.70
C GLY A 402 -8.00 -4.98 15.04
N ARG A 403 -8.38 -5.70 16.10
CA ARG A 403 -8.51 -5.14 17.45
C ARG A 403 -7.18 -5.18 18.20
N VAL A 404 -6.98 -4.18 19.05
CA VAL A 404 -5.89 -4.17 20.04
C VAL A 404 -6.33 -5.00 21.25
N ILE A 405 -5.45 -5.90 21.70
CA ILE A 405 -5.67 -6.79 22.85
C ILE A 405 -4.57 -6.52 23.87
N GLU A 406 -4.94 -6.40 25.16
CA GLU A 406 -3.98 -6.28 26.26
C GLU A 406 -3.70 -7.65 26.88
N ILE A 407 -2.41 -8.00 27.00
CA ILE A 407 -1.94 -9.21 27.68
C ILE A 407 -0.78 -8.80 28.60
N ASP A 408 -0.95 -9.01 29.90
CA ASP A 408 0.05 -8.70 30.95
C ASP A 408 0.63 -7.27 30.85
N GLY A 409 -0.25 -6.28 30.64
CA GLY A 409 0.14 -4.87 30.55
C GLY A 409 0.82 -4.47 29.24
N LYS A 410 0.87 -5.37 28.25
CA LYS A 410 1.35 -5.08 26.89
C LYS A 410 0.22 -5.16 25.88
N LEU A 411 0.26 -4.29 24.89
CA LEU A 411 -0.73 -4.24 23.81
C LEU A 411 -0.25 -5.04 22.61
N TYR A 412 -1.17 -5.78 21.99
CA TYR A 412 -0.91 -6.62 20.82
C TYR A 412 -2.01 -6.46 19.77
N LYS A 413 -1.70 -6.79 18.52
CA LYS A 413 -2.67 -6.95 17.42
C LYS A 413 -2.61 -8.37 16.87
N GLN A 414 -3.73 -8.85 16.36
CA GLN A 414 -3.80 -10.14 15.68
C GLN A 414 -3.03 -10.09 14.36
N TYR A 415 -2.20 -11.09 14.10
CA TYR A 415 -1.43 -11.21 12.87
C TYR A 415 -1.48 -12.66 12.38
N ARG A 416 -2.02 -12.91 11.19
CA ARG A 416 -2.23 -14.28 10.69
C ARG A 416 -1.80 -14.46 9.24
N GLY A 417 -1.33 -15.66 8.93
CA GLY A 417 -0.94 -16.03 7.58
C GLY A 417 -2.16 -16.23 6.71
N MET A 418 -2.09 -15.83 5.44
CA MET A 418 -3.17 -16.11 4.49
C MET A 418 -3.41 -17.61 4.32
N GLY A 419 -2.43 -18.47 4.62
CA GLY A 419 -2.59 -19.94 4.64
C GLY A 419 -3.09 -20.51 5.96
N SER A 420 -3.38 -19.67 6.96
CA SER A 420 -3.95 -20.10 8.24
C SER A 420 -5.41 -20.55 8.07
N LYS A 421 -5.90 -21.42 8.97
CA LYS A 421 -7.28 -21.90 8.90
C LYS A 421 -8.29 -20.76 9.03
N ALA A 422 -8.04 -19.76 9.89
CA ALA A 422 -8.94 -18.63 10.04
C ALA A 422 -8.99 -17.76 8.77
N ALA A 423 -7.83 -17.39 8.21
CA ALA A 423 -7.80 -16.61 6.97
C ALA A 423 -8.48 -17.36 5.81
N MET A 424 -8.20 -18.67 5.68
CA MET A 424 -8.77 -19.49 4.59
C MET A 424 -10.29 -19.61 4.69
N ARG A 425 -10.85 -19.67 5.90
CA ARG A 425 -12.31 -19.66 6.12
C ARG A 425 -12.96 -18.35 5.71
N GLU A 426 -12.22 -17.24 5.79
CA GLU A 426 -12.72 -15.91 5.44
C GLU A 426 -12.56 -15.59 3.95
N GLY A 427 -11.90 -16.45 3.17
CA GLY A 427 -11.82 -16.33 1.70
C GLY A 427 -10.42 -16.49 1.08
N SER A 428 -9.35 -16.56 1.86
CA SER A 428 -7.97 -16.69 1.33
C SER A 428 -7.67 -18.09 0.76
N ALA A 429 -8.59 -19.04 0.91
CA ALA A 429 -8.48 -20.40 0.36
C ALA A 429 -8.22 -20.41 -1.16
N ALA A 430 -8.77 -19.44 -1.89
CA ALA A 430 -8.55 -19.28 -3.33
C ALA A 430 -7.06 -19.07 -3.68
N ARG A 431 -6.29 -18.44 -2.78
CA ARG A 431 -4.83 -18.25 -2.91
C ARG A 431 -4.07 -19.57 -3.06
N TYR A 432 -4.60 -20.64 -2.44
CA TYR A 432 -4.02 -21.98 -2.36
C TYR A 432 -4.74 -23.00 -3.26
N GLY A 433 -5.56 -22.53 -4.21
CA GLY A 433 -6.24 -23.39 -5.18
C GLY A 433 -7.45 -24.16 -4.63
N HIS A 434 -8.07 -23.66 -3.54
CA HIS A 434 -9.27 -24.25 -2.95
C HIS A 434 -10.51 -23.38 -3.19
N ASP A 435 -11.67 -24.00 -3.42
CA ASP A 435 -12.96 -23.29 -3.53
C ASP A 435 -13.39 -22.63 -2.21
N LYS A 436 -14.07 -21.47 -2.30
CA LYS A 436 -14.63 -20.76 -1.14
C LYS A 436 -15.64 -21.67 -0.41
N GLY A 437 -15.33 -22.07 0.83
CA GLY A 437 -16.27 -22.77 1.72
C GLY A 437 -16.01 -24.26 1.99
N VAL A 438 -14.93 -24.87 1.49
CA VAL A 438 -14.65 -26.29 1.75
C VAL A 438 -14.01 -26.48 3.14
N THR A 439 -14.80 -26.96 4.12
CA THR A 439 -14.40 -27.10 5.53
C THR A 439 -13.71 -28.41 5.91
N GLN A 440 -13.54 -29.40 4.99
CA GLN A 440 -13.17 -30.76 5.41
C GLN A 440 -11.78 -31.30 5.01
N LYS A 441 -11.00 -30.66 4.11
CA LYS A 441 -9.65 -31.16 3.72
C LYS A 441 -8.62 -30.08 3.35
N THR A 442 -8.66 -28.90 3.94
CA THR A 442 -7.61 -27.87 3.71
C THR A 442 -6.45 -28.06 4.67
N VAL A 443 -5.27 -28.39 4.15
CA VAL A 443 -4.02 -28.38 4.93
C VAL A 443 -3.59 -26.92 5.08
N ALA A 444 -3.36 -26.46 6.32
CA ALA A 444 -3.00 -25.07 6.57
C ALA A 444 -1.52 -24.83 6.30
N GLU A 445 -1.23 -23.84 5.45
CA GLU A 445 0.12 -23.37 5.11
C GLU A 445 0.49 -22.06 5.85
N GLY A 446 -0.20 -21.74 6.94
CA GLY A 446 0.14 -20.62 7.80
C GLY A 446 -0.38 -20.75 9.22
N ILE A 447 0.11 -19.87 10.09
CA ILE A 447 -0.25 -19.81 11.52
C ILE A 447 -0.98 -18.51 11.87
N GLU A 448 -1.58 -18.48 13.06
CA GLU A 448 -2.09 -17.28 13.72
C GLU A 448 -1.13 -16.90 14.85
N ALA A 449 -0.84 -15.62 14.98
CA ALA A 449 0.08 -15.07 15.97
C ALA A 449 -0.42 -13.71 16.47
N LEU A 450 0.26 -13.18 17.48
CA LEU A 450 0.09 -11.82 17.97
C LEU A 450 1.37 -11.04 17.68
N LYS A 451 1.21 -9.79 17.24
CA LYS A 451 2.32 -8.83 17.10
C LYS A 451 2.15 -7.76 18.16
N GLU A 452 3.22 -7.47 18.92
CA GLU A 452 3.22 -6.36 19.89
C GLU A 452 2.87 -5.06 19.14
N LEU A 453 1.96 -4.26 19.70
CA LEU A 453 1.53 -3.00 19.13
C LEU A 453 2.74 -2.08 19.03
N SER A 454 3.09 -1.67 17.82
CA SER A 454 4.09 -0.64 17.56
C SER A 454 3.43 0.74 17.52
N GLY A 455 4.25 1.80 17.42
CA GLY A 455 3.78 3.17 17.27
C GLY A 455 2.96 3.41 15.98
N SER A 456 2.89 4.66 15.55
CA SER A 456 2.28 4.99 14.25
C SER A 456 3.04 4.31 13.10
N LEU A 457 2.35 4.11 11.99
CA LEU A 457 2.95 3.70 10.74
C LEU A 457 4.04 4.68 10.31
N GLN A 458 3.79 5.99 10.44
CA GLN A 458 4.76 7.04 10.14
C GLN A 458 6.13 6.77 10.81
N ASN A 459 6.15 6.64 12.14
CA ASN A 459 7.40 6.42 12.88
C ASN A 459 8.09 5.11 12.47
N THR A 460 7.29 4.09 12.15
CA THR A 460 7.82 2.80 11.68
C THR A 460 8.47 2.97 10.31
N LEU A 461 7.83 3.66 9.37
CA LEU A 461 8.38 3.92 8.03
C LEU A 461 9.61 4.83 8.10
N GLU A 462 9.59 5.90 8.88
CA GLU A 462 10.75 6.79 9.07
C GLU A 462 11.97 6.02 9.61
N SER A 463 11.76 5.12 10.58
CA SER A 463 12.82 4.24 11.10
C SER A 463 13.36 3.29 10.03
N LEU A 464 12.48 2.62 9.28
CA LEU A 464 12.87 1.71 8.20
C LEU A 464 13.62 2.44 7.08
N VAL A 465 13.13 3.60 6.65
CA VAL A 465 13.76 4.44 5.62
C VAL A 465 15.10 4.98 6.11
N GLY A 466 15.20 5.42 7.37
CA GLY A 466 16.49 5.82 7.96
C GLY A 466 17.52 4.68 7.96
N GLY A 467 17.07 3.44 8.19
CA GLY A 467 17.90 2.24 8.03
C GLY A 467 18.35 2.00 6.59
N ILE A 468 17.45 2.19 5.61
CA ILE A 468 17.78 2.11 4.17
C ILE A 468 18.83 3.17 3.80
N GLN A 469 18.58 4.43 4.14
CA GLN A 469 19.48 5.55 3.89
C GLN A 469 20.86 5.34 4.52
N SER A 470 20.91 4.80 5.74
CA SER A 470 22.16 4.43 6.40
C SER A 470 22.91 3.34 5.61
N GLY A 471 22.19 2.32 5.14
CA GLY A 471 22.75 1.28 4.27
C GLY A 471 23.33 1.86 2.98
N LEU A 472 22.61 2.75 2.30
CA LEU A 472 23.11 3.46 1.12
C LEU A 472 24.40 4.24 1.44
N GLY A 473 24.41 4.96 2.57
CA GLY A 473 25.59 5.69 3.03
C GLY A 473 26.80 4.79 3.26
N TYR A 474 26.65 3.64 3.94
CA TYR A 474 27.74 2.68 4.14
C TYR A 474 28.25 2.03 2.86
N LEU A 475 27.40 1.91 1.83
CA LEU A 475 27.74 1.34 0.53
C LEU A 475 28.10 2.42 -0.52
N GLY A 476 28.25 3.69 -0.11
CA GLY A 476 28.64 4.77 -1.02
C GLY A 476 27.65 5.01 -2.16
N ALA A 477 26.37 4.76 -1.92
CA ALA A 477 25.32 4.82 -2.93
C ALA A 477 24.43 6.05 -2.72
N ASN A 478 24.24 6.88 -3.75
CA ASN A 478 23.30 8.00 -3.68
C ASN A 478 21.84 7.56 -3.93
N ASP A 479 21.64 6.42 -4.60
CA ASP A 479 20.34 5.88 -4.95
C ASP A 479 20.33 4.34 -4.96
N LEU A 480 19.15 3.75 -5.18
CA LEU A 480 18.98 2.29 -5.23
C LEU A 480 19.70 1.62 -6.41
N SER A 481 19.97 2.34 -7.51
CA SER A 481 20.71 1.80 -8.65
C SER A 481 22.19 1.64 -8.30
N MET A 482 22.78 2.68 -7.70
CA MET A 482 24.14 2.63 -7.17
C MET A 482 24.26 1.59 -6.05
N LEU A 483 23.26 1.42 -5.20
CA LEU A 483 23.24 0.39 -4.16
C LEU A 483 23.49 -1.00 -4.76
N LYS A 484 22.77 -1.36 -5.83
CA LYS A 484 22.92 -2.64 -6.53
C LYS A 484 24.31 -2.81 -7.15
N GLN A 485 24.91 -1.74 -7.67
CA GLN A 485 26.23 -1.76 -8.32
C GLN A 485 27.38 -1.87 -7.31
N ASN A 486 27.25 -1.15 -6.20
CA ASN A 486 28.29 -1.04 -5.17
C ASN A 486 28.28 -2.20 -4.19
N ALA A 487 27.16 -2.91 -4.05
CA ALA A 487 27.04 -4.03 -3.12
C ALA A 487 28.16 -5.07 -3.31
N ARG A 488 28.83 -5.39 -2.21
CA ARG A 488 29.77 -6.52 -2.11
C ARG A 488 29.32 -7.44 -0.99
N TYR A 489 29.25 -8.72 -1.28
CA TYR A 489 28.63 -9.73 -0.44
C TYR A 489 29.68 -10.63 0.19
N LEU A 490 29.41 -11.03 1.43
CA LEU A 490 30.21 -11.99 2.18
C LEU A 490 29.29 -12.98 2.90
N LEU A 491 29.67 -14.26 2.89
CA LEU A 491 28.95 -15.31 3.61
C LEU A 491 29.35 -15.25 5.09
N VAL A 492 28.35 -15.27 5.97
CA VAL A 492 28.55 -15.17 7.41
C VAL A 492 28.29 -16.53 8.04
N SER A 493 29.19 -16.94 8.94
CA SER A 493 28.97 -18.15 9.74
C SER A 493 27.93 -17.88 10.83
N SER A 494 27.39 -18.94 11.46
CA SER A 494 26.48 -18.75 12.60
C SER A 494 27.11 -17.94 13.75
N ALA A 495 28.43 -18.03 13.94
CA ALA A 495 29.14 -17.22 14.93
C ALA A 495 29.20 -15.74 14.53
N GLY A 496 29.45 -15.43 13.25
CA GLY A 496 29.40 -14.05 12.75
C GLY A 496 28.00 -13.44 12.82
N LEU A 497 26.95 -14.25 12.67
CA LEU A 497 25.57 -13.79 12.88
C LEU A 497 25.29 -13.45 14.36
N GLN A 498 25.84 -14.21 15.30
CA GLN A 498 25.73 -13.88 16.73
C GLN A 498 26.52 -12.60 17.06
N GLU A 499 27.72 -12.45 16.51
CA GLU A 499 28.52 -11.22 16.62
C GLU A 499 27.77 -10.00 16.08
N SER A 500 26.99 -10.16 15.01
CA SER A 500 26.23 -9.06 14.40
C SER A 500 25.10 -8.50 15.28
N LYS A 501 24.68 -9.22 16.34
CA LYS A 501 23.65 -8.77 17.29
C LYS A 501 24.30 -8.16 18.52
N PRO A 502 23.61 -7.28 19.28
CA PRO A 502 24.08 -6.89 20.60
C PRO A 502 24.37 -8.13 21.46
N HIS A 503 25.60 -8.24 21.96
CA HIS A 503 26.05 -9.35 22.79
C HIS A 503 26.84 -8.80 24.00
N ASP A 504 26.88 -9.58 25.08
CA ASP A 504 27.58 -9.25 26.34
C ASP A 504 27.11 -7.97 27.06
N VAL A 505 25.84 -7.58 26.86
CA VAL A 505 25.23 -6.40 27.50
C VAL A 505 23.79 -6.69 27.99
N ILE A 506 23.34 -5.93 28.98
CA ILE A 506 21.93 -5.88 29.40
C ILE A 506 21.29 -4.69 28.68
N GLU A 507 20.33 -4.96 27.82
CA GLU A 507 19.62 -3.93 27.08
C GLU A 507 18.72 -3.11 28.04
N VAL A 508 19.11 -1.86 28.29
CA VAL A 508 18.28 -0.88 29.00
C VAL A 508 17.39 -0.25 27.96
N LYS A 509 16.15 -0.73 27.84
CA LYS A 509 15.09 -0.28 26.90
C LYS A 509 15.30 1.16 26.38
N THR A 510 15.72 1.31 25.13
CA THR A 510 15.75 2.60 24.42
C THR A 510 14.89 2.51 23.16
N GLY A 511 13.67 3.04 23.21
CA GLY A 511 12.83 3.31 22.02
C GLY A 511 12.18 2.10 21.34
N ASP A 512 11.20 2.37 20.47
CA ASP A 512 10.33 1.41 19.78
C ASP A 512 11.12 0.30 19.04
N LYS A 513 10.67 -0.96 19.16
CA LYS A 513 11.29 -2.17 18.57
C LYS A 513 11.17 -2.26 17.02
N SER A 514 11.41 -1.17 16.29
CA SER A 514 11.27 -1.13 14.82
C SER A 514 12.57 -1.31 14.04
N THR A 515 13.74 -1.36 14.70
CA THR A 515 15.06 -1.48 14.04
C THR A 515 15.55 -2.90 13.90
#